data_AF-A0AA96Q8T0-F1
#
_entry.id   AF-A0AA96Q8T0-F1
#
_cell.length_a   1.000
_cell.length_b   1.000
_cell.length_c   1.000
_cell.angle_alpha   90.00
_cell.angle_beta   90.00
_cell.angle_gamma   90.00
#
_symmetry.space_group_name_H-M   'P 1'
#
loop_
_entity.id
_entity.type
_entity.pdbx_description
1 polymer ?
#
loop_
_entity_poly.entity_id
_entity_poly.type
_entity_poly.pdbx_seq_one_letter_code
_entity_poly.pdbx_strand_id
1 'polypeptide(L)'
;MDRPTPSRGRAARRLRLPAPVRRPAVYLGVATAGAVLVGVVVGAEPAAQAEAVRPAPAETVSVARALGLTGAPAPVDAVQELQPLQDLAASRSSREAAQTAAQQAQAAADQAELARREAEARAAAEAVAAAEAAARAAAEAAAAEAAAAEAAAAEAAAPSRAATPSAATTAPAAPAAAGAVARITNNAGPVKPVVQAAANAVVSNVPGAAGITLGGTRASAADPGGHPSGLALDYMVGSNSALGDAIVAYHVAHWEELGVDYLIWEQRMLSSPSGSWKAMADRGSATANHMDHPHVNYRG
;
A
#
# COMPACT_ATOMS: atom_id res chain seq x y z
N MET A 1 38.04 -3.96 65.56
CA MET A 1 38.13 -2.75 64.73
C MET A 1 39.14 -3.05 63.64
N ASP A 2 38.70 -3.65 62.54
CA ASP A 2 39.58 -3.95 61.41
C ASP A 2 38.76 -4.02 60.12
N ARG A 3 39.01 -3.05 59.23
CA ARG A 3 38.63 -3.10 57.82
C ARG A 3 39.89 -2.79 57.01
N PRO A 4 40.38 -3.72 56.18
CA PRO A 4 41.35 -3.37 55.16
C PRO A 4 40.62 -2.88 53.91
N THR A 5 40.88 -1.64 53.52
CA THR A 5 40.61 -1.12 52.18
C THR A 5 41.56 -1.74 51.16
N PRO A 6 41.09 -2.09 49.95
CA PRO A 6 41.97 -2.09 48.80
C PRO A 6 41.52 -1.10 47.71
N SER A 7 42.44 -0.18 47.44
CA SER A 7 43.01 0.14 46.12
C SER A 7 42.05 0.42 44.96
N ARG A 8 41.88 1.71 44.65
CA ARG A 8 41.42 2.19 43.35
C ARG A 8 42.56 2.12 42.34
N GLY A 9 42.65 1.02 41.60
CA GLY A 9 43.44 0.91 40.38
C GLY A 9 42.77 1.63 39.22
N ARG A 10 43.37 2.74 38.77
CA ARG A 10 42.95 3.55 37.62
C ARG A 10 43.35 2.82 36.32
N ALA A 11 42.50 1.94 35.82
CA ALA A 11 42.70 1.30 34.51
C ALA A 11 42.31 2.27 33.38
N ALA A 12 43.32 2.77 32.66
CA ALA A 12 43.12 3.53 31.43
C ALA A 12 42.48 2.64 30.35
N ARG A 13 41.19 2.86 30.08
CA ARG A 13 40.53 2.29 28.89
C ARG A 13 41.11 2.95 27.65
N ARG A 14 41.92 2.20 26.91
CA ARG A 14 42.34 2.55 25.56
C ARG A 14 41.10 2.57 24.67
N LEU A 15 40.72 3.76 24.19
CA LEU A 15 39.73 3.93 23.13
C LEU A 15 40.29 3.31 21.85
N ARG A 16 39.79 2.13 21.46
CA ARG A 16 40.00 1.60 20.11
C ARG A 16 38.98 2.27 19.19
N LEU A 17 39.47 3.17 18.35
CA LEU A 17 38.71 3.69 17.21
C LEU A 17 38.51 2.55 16.19
N PRO A 18 37.31 2.38 15.62
CA PRO A 18 37.12 1.43 14.53
C PRO A 18 37.79 1.93 13.24
N ALA A 19 38.52 1.04 12.57
CA ALA A 19 39.18 1.31 11.29
C ALA A 19 38.15 1.44 10.15
N PRO A 20 38.38 2.32 9.14
CA PRO A 20 37.50 2.43 7.99
C PRO A 20 37.74 1.29 6.99
N VAL A 21 36.71 0.47 6.76
CA VAL A 21 36.70 -0.53 5.68
C VAL A 21 36.42 0.20 4.36
N ARG A 22 37.45 0.33 3.51
CA ARG A 22 37.32 0.81 2.13
C ARG A 22 36.64 -0.27 1.28
N ARG A 23 35.48 0.03 0.69
CA ARG A 23 34.85 -0.74 -0.39
C ARG A 23 35.16 -0.06 -1.73
N PRO A 24 35.68 -0.76 -2.76
CA PRO A 24 35.75 -0.21 -4.10
C PRO A 24 34.37 -0.31 -4.76
N ALA A 25 33.68 0.82 -4.94
CA ALA A 25 32.50 0.90 -5.78
C ALA A 25 32.94 1.19 -7.21
N VAL A 26 32.85 0.19 -8.08
CA VAL A 26 32.95 0.33 -9.53
C VAL A 26 31.60 0.86 -10.01
N TYR A 27 31.59 2.07 -10.56
CA TYR A 27 30.46 2.60 -11.31
C TYR A 27 30.46 1.98 -12.72
N LEU A 28 29.41 1.25 -13.07
CA LEU A 28 29.08 1.01 -14.47
C LEU A 28 27.61 1.39 -14.67
N GLY A 29 27.41 2.56 -15.28
CA GLY A 29 26.10 2.98 -15.76
C GLY A 29 25.78 2.24 -17.05
N VAL A 30 24.60 1.61 -17.10
CA VAL A 30 23.97 1.21 -18.35
C VAL A 30 22.51 1.62 -18.28
N ALA A 31 22.17 2.64 -19.07
CA ALA A 31 20.81 3.00 -19.40
C ALA A 31 20.38 2.16 -20.61
N THR A 32 19.34 1.35 -20.47
CA THR A 32 18.59 0.81 -21.61
C THR A 32 17.10 0.98 -21.35
N ALA A 33 16.55 2.03 -21.96
CA ALA A 33 15.13 2.13 -22.24
C ALA A 33 14.80 1.14 -23.37
N GLY A 34 13.76 0.35 -23.20
CA GLY A 34 13.25 -0.56 -24.23
C GLY A 34 11.84 -0.99 -23.90
N ALA A 35 10.87 -0.36 -24.56
CA ALA A 35 9.47 -0.70 -24.48
C ALA A 35 9.25 -2.15 -24.96
N VAL A 36 8.62 -2.96 -24.11
CA VAL A 36 8.17 -4.31 -24.49
C VAL A 36 6.75 -4.19 -25.03
N LEU A 37 6.62 -4.15 -26.35
CA LEU A 37 5.37 -4.45 -27.05
C LEU A 37 5.37 -5.96 -27.35
N VAL A 38 4.54 -6.71 -26.62
CA VAL A 38 4.28 -8.12 -26.90
C VAL A 38 3.27 -8.19 -28.05
N GLY A 39 3.78 -8.35 -29.28
CA GLY A 39 2.99 -8.79 -30.41
C GLY A 39 3.01 -10.31 -30.48
N VAL A 40 1.93 -10.98 -30.06
CA VAL A 40 1.71 -12.39 -30.38
C VAL A 40 1.36 -12.48 -31.86
N VAL A 41 2.35 -12.80 -32.68
CA VAL A 41 2.14 -13.30 -34.04
C VAL A 41 2.37 -14.81 -34.00
N VAL A 42 1.26 -15.55 -33.98
CA VAL A 42 1.23 -16.94 -34.41
C VAL A 42 1.39 -16.89 -35.94
N GLY A 43 2.60 -17.12 -36.43
CA GLY A 43 2.93 -17.18 -37.85
C GLY A 43 3.94 -18.30 -38.05
N ALA A 44 3.56 -19.30 -38.84
CA ALA A 44 4.29 -20.52 -39.09
C ALA A 44 5.78 -20.28 -39.41
N GLU A 45 6.67 -20.92 -38.64
CA GLU A 45 8.08 -21.06 -39.00
C GLU A 45 8.19 -21.69 -40.40
N PRO A 46 9.08 -21.21 -41.29
CA PRO A 46 9.39 -21.95 -42.51
C PRO A 46 10.08 -23.24 -42.07
N ALA A 47 9.68 -24.37 -42.66
CA ALA A 47 10.37 -25.65 -42.46
C ALA A 47 11.87 -25.45 -42.66
N ALA A 48 12.66 -25.61 -41.59
CA ALA A 48 14.11 -25.63 -41.65
C ALA A 48 14.52 -26.83 -42.52
N GLN A 49 14.78 -26.58 -43.80
CA GLN A 49 15.43 -27.55 -44.66
C GLN A 49 16.88 -27.64 -44.21
N ALA A 50 17.18 -28.65 -43.40
CA ALA A 50 18.56 -29.06 -43.16
C ALA A 50 19.10 -29.60 -44.49
N GLU A 51 19.83 -28.74 -45.21
CA GLU A 51 20.64 -29.16 -46.34
C GLU A 51 21.62 -30.22 -45.83
N ALA A 52 21.42 -31.46 -46.28
CA ALA A 52 22.24 -32.59 -45.91
C ALA A 52 23.65 -32.40 -46.50
N VAL A 53 24.52 -31.71 -45.76
CA VAL A 53 25.96 -31.80 -45.97
C VAL A 53 26.34 -33.25 -45.75
N ARG A 54 26.58 -33.96 -46.85
CA ARG A 54 27.01 -35.37 -46.86
C ARG A 54 28.37 -35.44 -46.13
N PRO A 55 28.47 -36.07 -44.95
CA PRO A 55 29.78 -36.29 -44.35
C PRO A 55 30.54 -37.30 -45.22
N ALA A 56 31.86 -37.12 -45.37
CA ALA A 56 32.73 -38.15 -45.92
C ALA A 56 32.55 -39.46 -45.12
N PRO A 57 32.64 -40.65 -45.75
CA PRO A 57 32.39 -41.90 -45.05
C PRO A 57 33.47 -42.10 -43.98
N ALA A 58 33.13 -41.87 -42.72
CA ALA A 58 33.91 -42.40 -41.62
C ALA A 58 33.74 -43.93 -41.67
N GLU A 59 34.81 -44.65 -42.00
CA GLU A 59 34.83 -46.11 -41.94
C GLU A 59 34.68 -46.55 -40.48
N THR A 60 33.44 -46.71 -40.03
CA THR A 60 33.14 -47.36 -38.76
C THR A 60 33.41 -48.86 -38.93
N VAL A 61 34.54 -49.34 -38.44
CA VAL A 61 34.84 -50.78 -38.41
C VAL A 61 33.87 -51.43 -37.43
N SER A 62 32.92 -52.22 -37.94
CA SER A 62 31.97 -52.96 -37.11
C SER A 62 32.72 -53.92 -36.18
N VAL A 63 32.49 -53.79 -34.87
CA VAL A 63 33.04 -54.70 -33.84
C VAL A 63 32.65 -56.16 -34.12
N ALA A 64 31.47 -56.39 -34.69
CA ALA A 64 31.03 -57.73 -35.12
C ALA A 64 31.89 -58.30 -36.26
N ARG A 65 32.37 -57.44 -37.17
CA ARG A 65 33.30 -57.82 -38.25
C ARG A 65 34.70 -58.10 -37.72
N ALA A 66 35.16 -57.35 -36.71
CA ALA A 66 36.44 -57.60 -36.03
C ALA A 66 36.42 -58.91 -35.22
N LEU A 67 35.25 -59.35 -34.76
CA LEU A 67 35.04 -60.60 -34.03
C LEU A 67 34.65 -61.79 -34.93
N GLY A 68 34.65 -61.64 -36.25
CA GLY A 68 34.41 -62.72 -37.22
C GLY A 68 32.96 -63.20 -37.34
N LEU A 69 31.99 -62.43 -36.84
CA LEU A 69 30.56 -62.74 -36.94
C LEU A 69 30.01 -62.24 -38.27
N THR A 70 29.76 -63.14 -39.22
CA THR A 70 29.15 -62.84 -40.52
C THR A 70 27.67 -63.21 -40.53
N GLY A 71 26.84 -62.37 -39.92
CA GLY A 71 25.38 -62.41 -40.10
C GLY A 71 24.93 -61.17 -40.86
N ALA A 72 24.14 -61.32 -41.92
CA ALA A 72 23.48 -60.17 -42.52
C ALA A 72 22.47 -59.60 -41.50
N PRO A 73 22.51 -58.30 -41.16
CA PRO A 73 21.49 -57.73 -40.31
C PRO A 73 20.14 -57.92 -41.00
N ALA A 74 19.17 -58.49 -40.30
CA ALA A 74 17.78 -58.44 -40.76
C ALA A 74 17.40 -56.96 -40.93
N PRO A 75 16.64 -56.58 -41.98
CA PRO A 75 16.19 -55.20 -42.13
C PRO A 75 15.34 -54.85 -40.91
N VAL A 76 15.91 -54.04 -40.01
CA VAL A 76 15.18 -53.44 -38.90
C VAL A 76 14.37 -52.30 -39.47
N ASP A 77 13.05 -52.37 -39.29
CA ASP A 77 12.16 -51.28 -39.69
C ASP A 77 12.26 -50.17 -38.65
N ALA A 78 13.25 -49.30 -38.81
CA ALA A 78 13.52 -48.18 -37.90
C ALA A 78 12.29 -47.28 -37.71
N VAL A 79 11.35 -47.27 -38.66
CA VAL A 79 10.08 -46.53 -38.53
C VAL A 79 9.21 -47.15 -37.45
N GLN A 80 9.16 -48.48 -37.36
CA GLN A 80 8.39 -49.22 -36.36
C GLN A 80 8.97 -49.06 -34.94
N GLU A 81 10.30 -49.01 -34.80
CA GLU A 81 10.96 -48.87 -33.50
C GLU A 81 10.91 -47.45 -32.92
N LEU A 82 10.83 -46.42 -33.77
CA LEU A 82 10.74 -45.01 -33.35
C LEU A 82 9.32 -44.56 -33.01
N GLN A 83 8.30 -45.29 -33.46
CA GLN A 83 6.88 -44.98 -33.26
C GLN A 83 6.50 -44.73 -31.78
N PRO A 84 6.92 -45.58 -30.81
CA PRO A 84 6.63 -45.36 -29.40
C PRO A 84 7.25 -44.07 -28.83
N LEU A 85 8.40 -43.65 -29.35
CA LEU A 85 9.05 -42.40 -28.93
C LEU A 85 8.32 -41.18 -29.49
N GLN A 86 7.81 -41.27 -30.72
CA GLN A 86 6.98 -40.24 -31.34
C GLN A 86 5.65 -40.07 -30.58
N ASP A 87 4.99 -41.18 -30.22
CA ASP A 87 3.75 -41.17 -29.43
C ASP A 87 3.97 -40.56 -28.04
N LEU A 88 5.12 -40.85 -27.41
CA LEU A 88 5.48 -40.26 -26.13
C LEU A 88 5.75 -38.75 -26.25
N ALA A 89 6.42 -38.31 -27.32
CA ALA A 89 6.65 -36.89 -27.59
C ALA A 89 5.33 -36.15 -27.85
N ALA A 90 4.45 -36.71 -28.68
CA ALA A 90 3.11 -36.17 -28.93
C ALA A 90 2.28 -36.08 -27.63
N SER A 91 2.33 -37.12 -26.79
CA SER A 91 1.64 -37.14 -25.49
C SER A 91 2.20 -36.13 -24.48
N ARG A 92 3.50 -35.83 -24.54
CA ARG A 92 4.11 -34.79 -23.71
C ARG A 92 3.67 -33.40 -24.17
N SER A 93 3.74 -33.17 -25.48
CA SER A 93 3.30 -31.91 -26.09
C SER A 93 1.81 -31.63 -25.81
N SER A 94 0.93 -32.64 -25.88
CA SER A 94 -0.49 -32.46 -25.58
C SER A 94 -0.75 -32.12 -24.11
N ARG A 95 -0.02 -32.75 -23.17
CA ARG A 95 -0.12 -32.43 -21.74
C ARG A 95 0.39 -31.03 -21.42
N GLU A 96 1.48 -30.62 -22.04
CA GLU A 96 2.02 -29.27 -21.87
C GLU A 96 1.04 -28.21 -22.40
N ALA A 97 0.46 -28.42 -23.58
CA ALA A 97 -0.58 -27.56 -24.12
C ALA A 97 -1.83 -27.50 -23.20
N ALA A 98 -2.28 -28.64 -22.66
CA ALA A 98 -3.39 -28.68 -21.71
C ALA A 98 -3.07 -27.93 -20.41
N GLN A 99 -1.83 -28.02 -19.92
CA GLN A 99 -1.39 -27.31 -18.73
C GLN A 99 -1.35 -25.79 -18.95
N THR A 100 -0.85 -25.34 -20.10
CA THR A 100 -0.88 -23.92 -20.48
C THR A 100 -2.31 -23.41 -20.60
N ALA A 101 -3.20 -24.17 -21.24
CA ALA A 101 -4.62 -23.79 -21.35
C ALA A 101 -5.30 -23.68 -19.97
N ALA A 102 -5.01 -24.60 -19.04
CA ALA A 102 -5.51 -24.54 -17.68
C ALA A 102 -5.00 -23.32 -16.92
N GLN A 103 -3.72 -22.96 -17.08
CA GLN A 103 -3.13 -21.76 -16.46
C GLN A 103 -3.78 -20.48 -17.02
N GLN A 104 -4.02 -20.41 -18.32
CA GLN A 104 -4.70 -19.28 -18.94
C GLN A 104 -6.15 -19.15 -18.46
N ALA A 105 -6.87 -20.27 -18.34
CA ALA A 105 -8.23 -20.29 -17.79
C ALA A 105 -8.26 -19.82 -16.33
N GLN A 106 -7.30 -20.25 -15.51
CA GLN A 106 -7.19 -19.79 -14.12
C GLN A 106 -6.90 -18.28 -14.05
N ALA A 107 -5.95 -17.78 -14.85
CA ALA A 107 -5.63 -16.36 -14.89
C ALA A 107 -6.83 -15.50 -15.35
N ALA A 108 -7.60 -15.98 -16.32
CA ALA A 108 -8.83 -15.32 -16.75
C ALA A 108 -9.90 -15.29 -15.66
N ALA A 109 -10.05 -16.38 -14.90
CA ALA A 109 -10.96 -16.45 -13.76
C ALA A 109 -10.55 -15.48 -12.63
N ASP A 110 -9.26 -15.41 -12.32
CA ASP A 110 -8.73 -14.50 -11.30
C ASP A 110 -8.93 -13.03 -11.71
N GLN A 111 -8.71 -12.70 -12.99
CA GLN A 111 -8.99 -11.36 -13.52
C GLN A 111 -10.49 -11.00 -13.46
N ALA A 112 -11.37 -11.95 -13.77
CA ALA A 112 -12.82 -11.73 -13.69
C ALA A 112 -13.28 -11.49 -12.24
N GLU A 113 -12.70 -12.21 -11.27
CA GLU A 113 -12.97 -12.00 -9.85
C GLU A 113 -12.50 -10.62 -9.37
N LEU A 114 -11.31 -10.19 -9.78
CA LEU A 114 -10.79 -8.86 -9.46
C LEU A 114 -11.69 -7.77 -10.04
N ALA A 115 -12.07 -7.88 -11.31
CA ALA A 115 -12.98 -6.93 -11.96
C ALA A 115 -14.35 -6.86 -11.25
N ARG A 116 -14.88 -8.01 -10.77
CA ARG A 116 -16.13 -8.03 -9.99
C ARG A 116 -15.97 -7.26 -8.68
N ARG A 117 -14.88 -7.49 -7.94
CA ARG A 117 -14.61 -6.80 -6.67
C ARG A 117 -14.43 -5.30 -6.85
N GLU A 118 -13.74 -4.88 -7.91
CA GLU A 118 -13.59 -3.46 -8.24
C GLU A 118 -14.93 -2.81 -8.57
N ALA A 119 -15.79 -3.50 -9.33
CA ALA A 119 -17.14 -3.03 -9.63
C ALA A 119 -18.02 -2.94 -8.38
N GLU A 120 -17.97 -3.95 -7.50
CA GLU A 120 -18.67 -3.94 -6.20
C GLU A 120 -18.17 -2.80 -5.30
N ALA A 121 -16.85 -2.59 -5.21
CA ALA A 121 -16.25 -1.51 -4.43
C ALA A 121 -16.63 -0.13 -4.96
N ARG A 122 -16.67 0.04 -6.30
CA ARG A 122 -17.12 1.28 -6.94
C ARG A 122 -18.60 1.54 -6.66
N ALA A 123 -19.45 0.53 -6.79
CA ALA A 123 -20.87 0.67 -6.49
C ALA A 123 -21.12 1.03 -5.01
N ALA A 124 -20.35 0.42 -4.09
CA ALA A 124 -20.40 0.77 -2.67
C ALA A 124 -19.95 2.22 -2.42
N ALA A 125 -18.88 2.68 -3.07
CA ALA A 125 -18.42 4.06 -2.95
C ALA A 125 -19.45 5.07 -3.49
N GLU A 126 -20.06 4.78 -4.64
CA GLU A 126 -21.13 5.61 -5.21
C GLU A 126 -22.35 5.66 -4.29
N ALA A 127 -22.72 4.54 -3.64
CA ALA A 127 -23.81 4.50 -2.68
C ALA A 127 -23.53 5.32 -1.41
N VAL A 128 -22.29 5.26 -0.89
CA VAL A 128 -21.86 6.09 0.26
C VAL A 128 -21.91 7.57 -0.10
N ALA A 129 -21.36 7.96 -1.26
CA ALA A 129 -21.39 9.34 -1.72
C ALA A 129 -22.82 9.87 -1.89
N ALA A 130 -23.74 9.04 -2.42
CA ALA A 130 -25.15 9.40 -2.52
C ALA A 130 -25.81 9.60 -1.14
N ALA A 131 -25.49 8.74 -0.16
CA ALA A 131 -26.01 8.86 1.20
C ALA A 131 -25.47 10.12 1.91
N GLU A 132 -24.20 10.45 1.74
CA GLU A 132 -23.59 11.68 2.28
C GLU A 132 -24.21 12.94 1.66
N ALA A 133 -24.42 12.94 0.34
CA ALA A 133 -25.10 14.04 -0.35
C ALA A 133 -26.54 14.24 0.15
N ALA A 134 -27.29 13.15 0.36
CA ALA A 134 -28.63 13.20 0.92
C ALA A 134 -28.64 13.73 2.37
N ALA A 135 -27.69 13.29 3.20
CA ALA A 135 -27.56 13.77 4.58
C ALA A 135 -27.23 15.27 4.63
N ARG A 136 -26.35 15.75 3.75
CA ARG A 136 -26.02 17.17 3.63
C ARG A 136 -27.23 18.00 3.20
N ALA A 137 -27.98 17.54 2.20
CA ALA A 137 -29.20 18.22 1.75
C ALA A 137 -30.25 18.31 2.88
N ALA A 138 -30.40 17.24 3.67
CA ALA A 138 -31.30 17.24 4.83
C ALA A 138 -30.85 18.23 5.92
N ALA A 139 -29.55 18.32 6.20
CA ALA A 139 -29.00 19.28 7.16
C ALA A 139 -29.18 20.73 6.70
N GLU A 140 -28.95 21.01 5.42
CA GLU A 140 -29.16 22.34 4.82
C GLU A 140 -30.64 22.74 4.88
N ALA A 141 -31.57 21.82 4.62
CA ALA A 141 -33.00 22.05 4.76
C ALA A 141 -33.42 22.35 6.21
N ALA A 142 -32.92 21.58 7.18
CA ALA A 142 -33.20 21.81 8.60
C ALA A 142 -32.64 23.15 9.10
N ALA A 143 -31.45 23.55 8.63
CA ALA A 143 -30.88 24.86 8.95
C ALA A 143 -31.70 26.02 8.37
N ALA A 144 -32.21 25.87 7.13
CA ALA A 144 -33.08 26.87 6.52
C ALA A 144 -34.42 27.01 7.27
N GLU A 145 -35.00 25.91 7.73
CA GLU A 145 -36.23 25.91 8.53
C GLU A 145 -36.02 26.57 9.91
N ALA A 146 -34.89 26.28 10.58
CA ALA A 146 -34.52 26.94 11.83
C ALA A 146 -34.32 28.46 11.66
N ALA A 147 -33.64 28.89 10.59
CA ALA A 147 -33.44 30.30 10.28
C ALA A 147 -34.77 31.02 9.97
N ALA A 148 -35.71 30.36 9.29
CA ALA A 148 -37.04 30.90 9.04
C ALA A 148 -37.87 31.05 10.34
N ALA A 149 -37.76 30.10 11.27
CA ALA A 149 -38.41 30.19 12.57
C ALA A 149 -37.83 31.31 13.44
N GLU A 150 -36.52 31.53 13.41
CA GLU A 150 -35.85 32.61 14.14
C GLU A 150 -36.20 34.00 13.58
N ALA A 151 -36.29 34.13 12.25
CA ALA A 151 -36.76 35.35 11.59
C ALA A 151 -38.22 35.70 11.97
N ALA A 152 -39.12 34.70 12.02
CA ALA A 152 -40.50 34.90 12.45
C ALA A 152 -40.61 35.31 13.93
N ALA A 153 -39.73 34.79 14.81
CA ALA A 153 -39.68 35.17 16.22
C ALA A 153 -39.14 36.61 16.41
N ALA A 154 -38.17 37.04 15.59
CA ALA A 154 -37.63 38.40 15.62
C ALA A 154 -38.65 39.45 15.14
N GLU A 155 -39.50 39.11 14.17
CA GLU A 155 -40.55 40.01 13.67
C GLU A 155 -41.69 40.22 14.69
N ALA A 156 -41.94 39.25 15.57
CA ALA A 156 -42.89 39.37 16.68
C ALA A 156 -42.38 40.20 17.88
N ALA A 157 -41.10 40.58 17.91
CA ALA A 157 -40.43 41.15 19.08
C ALA A 157 -40.14 42.67 19.03
N ALA A 158 -40.66 43.44 18.06
CA ALA A 158 -40.54 44.91 18.05
C ALA A 158 -41.91 45.59 17.87
N PRO A 159 -42.25 46.69 18.61
CA PRO A 159 -41.33 47.64 19.26
C PRO A 159 -41.59 47.93 20.76
N SER A 160 -40.51 48.15 21.52
CA SER A 160 -40.42 49.25 22.49
C SER A 160 -38.93 49.48 22.79
N ARG A 161 -38.34 50.52 22.19
CA ARG A 161 -37.01 51.00 22.55
C ARG A 161 -37.11 52.45 22.96
N ALA A 162 -36.88 52.70 24.24
CA ALA A 162 -36.42 53.97 24.76
C ALA A 162 -35.24 53.72 25.72
N ALA A 163 -34.20 54.54 25.53
CA ALA A 163 -33.06 54.82 26.40
C ALA A 163 -31.89 53.81 26.49
N THR A 164 -30.73 54.29 26.07
CA THR A 164 -29.36 53.90 26.46
C THR A 164 -28.80 54.96 27.44
N PRO A 165 -27.55 54.91 27.99
CA PRO A 165 -26.49 53.89 27.83
C PRO A 165 -25.72 53.49 29.13
N SER A 166 -24.77 52.57 28.94
CA SER A 166 -23.45 52.46 29.59
C SER A 166 -23.28 51.46 30.75
N ALA A 167 -22.58 50.35 30.49
CA ALA A 167 -21.27 50.03 31.09
C ALA A 167 -20.81 48.59 30.76
N ALA A 168 -19.50 48.48 30.51
CA ALA A 168 -18.61 47.33 30.71
C ALA A 168 -18.83 46.00 29.95
N THR A 169 -17.87 45.75 29.05
CA THR A 169 -17.41 44.46 28.52
C THR A 169 -17.60 43.28 29.48
N THR A 170 -18.44 42.32 29.07
CA THR A 170 -18.26 40.89 29.31
C THR A 170 -18.57 40.18 28.01
N ALA A 171 -17.56 39.60 27.37
CA ALA A 171 -17.77 38.70 26.24
C ALA A 171 -18.39 37.40 26.79
N PRO A 172 -19.48 36.87 26.21
CA PRO A 172 -20.00 35.59 26.64
C PRO A 172 -19.01 34.50 26.25
N ALA A 173 -18.66 33.64 27.20
CA ALA A 173 -17.97 32.39 26.91
C ALA A 173 -18.88 31.56 25.98
N ALA A 174 -18.37 31.22 24.80
CA ALA A 174 -19.01 30.24 23.92
C ALA A 174 -19.18 28.92 24.71
N PRO A 175 -20.31 28.21 24.55
CA PRO A 175 -20.48 26.92 25.19
C PRO A 175 -19.39 25.98 24.65
N ALA A 176 -18.68 25.30 25.55
CA ALA A 176 -17.76 24.24 25.17
C ALA A 176 -18.56 23.15 24.46
N ALA A 177 -18.47 23.10 23.13
CA ALA A 177 -18.99 21.99 22.35
C ALA A 177 -18.30 20.72 22.89
N ALA A 178 -19.10 19.75 23.33
CA ALA A 178 -18.58 18.45 23.74
C ALA A 178 -17.92 17.80 22.51
N GLY A 179 -16.59 17.86 22.43
CA GLY A 179 -15.83 17.22 21.37
C GLY A 179 -16.06 15.70 21.37
N ALA A 180 -16.14 15.11 20.19
CA ALA A 180 -16.25 13.67 20.05
C ALA A 180 -14.94 13.01 20.53
N VAL A 181 -15.07 11.95 21.34
CA VAL A 181 -13.93 11.15 21.78
C VAL A 181 -13.66 10.08 20.74
N ALA A 182 -12.48 10.12 20.12
CA ALA A 182 -12.08 9.17 19.11
C ALA A 182 -11.86 7.78 19.73
N ARG A 183 -12.53 6.77 19.16
CA ARG A 183 -12.35 5.37 19.55
C ARG A 183 -11.30 4.70 18.66
N ILE A 184 -10.12 4.45 19.22
CA ILE A 184 -9.03 3.75 18.54
C ILE A 184 -9.22 2.24 18.78
N THR A 185 -9.69 1.53 17.75
CA THR A 185 -10.21 0.16 17.88
C THR A 185 -9.23 -0.91 17.45
N ASN A 186 -8.27 -0.62 16.56
CA ASN A 186 -7.25 -1.58 16.14
C ASN A 186 -5.91 -1.25 16.81
N ASN A 187 -5.75 -1.71 18.05
CA ASN A 187 -4.63 -1.30 18.90
C ASN A 187 -4.18 -2.41 19.86
N ALA A 188 -2.87 -2.66 19.93
CA ALA A 188 -2.22 -3.65 20.79
C ALA A 188 -1.65 -3.06 22.10
N GLY A 189 -1.81 -1.75 22.35
CA GLY A 189 -1.33 -1.05 23.55
C GLY A 189 -1.93 0.36 23.68
N PRO A 190 -1.50 1.22 24.62
CA PRO A 190 -1.96 2.61 24.65
C PRO A 190 -1.25 3.45 23.57
N VAL A 191 -1.97 4.41 22.97
CA VAL A 191 -1.34 5.52 22.24
C VAL A 191 -0.88 6.62 23.20
N LYS A 192 0.00 7.51 22.74
CA LYS A 192 0.43 8.67 23.55
C LYS A 192 -0.70 9.70 23.67
N PRO A 193 -0.71 10.52 24.75
CA PRO A 193 -1.73 11.56 24.94
C PRO A 193 -1.87 12.54 23.77
N VAL A 194 -0.74 12.93 23.15
CA VAL A 194 -0.73 13.81 21.96
C VAL A 194 -1.50 13.19 20.79
N VAL A 195 -1.33 11.89 20.57
CA VAL A 195 -2.00 11.13 19.52
C VAL A 195 -3.50 11.02 19.80
N GLN A 196 -3.89 10.75 21.05
CA GLN A 196 -5.31 10.73 21.42
C GLN A 196 -5.96 12.11 21.27
N ALA A 197 -5.27 13.19 21.65
CA ALA A 197 -5.75 14.55 21.50
C ALA A 197 -5.93 14.92 20.03
N ALA A 198 -4.95 14.58 19.17
CA ALA A 198 -5.05 14.78 17.74
C ALA A 198 -6.22 13.99 17.13
N ALA A 199 -6.41 12.73 17.53
CA ALA A 199 -7.55 11.92 17.10
C ALA A 199 -8.88 12.58 17.48
N ASN A 200 -9.03 13.04 18.73
CA ASN A 200 -10.23 13.72 19.21
C ASN A 200 -10.52 15.01 18.40
N ALA A 201 -9.47 15.80 18.10
CA ALA A 201 -9.61 17.00 17.30
C ALA A 201 -10.09 16.67 15.88
N VAL A 202 -9.51 15.66 15.24
CA VAL A 202 -9.89 15.26 13.87
C VAL A 202 -11.33 14.76 13.82
N VAL A 203 -11.73 13.84 14.72
CA VAL A 203 -13.11 13.31 14.71
C VAL A 203 -14.16 14.36 15.06
N SER A 204 -13.78 15.42 15.77
CA SER A 204 -14.69 16.52 16.13
C SER A 204 -14.83 17.55 15.00
N ASN A 205 -13.79 17.76 14.20
CA ASN A 205 -13.74 18.88 13.26
C ASN A 205 -13.75 18.47 11.78
N VAL A 206 -13.48 17.20 11.46
CA VAL A 206 -13.56 16.69 10.09
C VAL A 206 -14.86 15.88 9.94
N PRO A 207 -15.83 16.38 9.15
CA PRO A 207 -17.07 15.64 8.89
C PRO A 207 -16.78 14.23 8.35
N GLY A 208 -17.46 13.23 8.90
CA GLY A 208 -17.27 11.82 8.56
C GLY A 208 -16.15 11.10 9.32
N ALA A 209 -15.18 11.81 9.89
CA ALA A 209 -14.06 11.17 10.59
C ALA A 209 -14.46 10.47 11.90
N ALA A 210 -15.59 10.83 12.53
CA ALA A 210 -16.10 10.10 13.70
C ALA A 210 -16.62 8.69 13.38
N GLY A 211 -16.93 8.41 12.10
CA GLY A 211 -17.49 7.13 11.65
C GLY A 211 -16.45 6.08 11.21
N ILE A 212 -15.17 6.45 11.09
CA ILE A 212 -14.12 5.56 10.58
C ILE A 212 -13.40 4.80 11.70
N THR A 213 -12.72 3.73 11.31
CA THR A 213 -11.83 2.98 12.21
C THR A 213 -10.48 3.69 12.31
N LEU A 214 -9.92 3.74 13.52
CA LEU A 214 -8.59 4.28 13.79
C LEU A 214 -7.63 3.16 14.21
N GLY A 215 -6.54 3.01 13.47
CA GLY A 215 -5.46 2.08 13.77
C GLY A 215 -4.38 2.71 14.65
N GLY A 216 -4.16 2.15 15.84
CA GLY A 216 -3.20 2.64 16.84
C GLY A 216 -1.93 1.79 16.94
N THR A 217 -1.45 1.53 18.16
CA THR A 217 -0.25 0.75 18.41
C THR A 217 -0.32 -0.67 17.86
N ARG A 218 0.79 -1.13 17.27
CA ARG A 218 0.99 -2.52 16.82
C ARG A 218 2.43 -2.94 17.12
N ALA A 219 2.61 -4.11 17.71
CA ALA A 219 3.93 -4.62 18.12
C ALA A 219 4.87 -4.92 16.93
N SER A 220 4.31 -5.09 15.73
CA SER A 220 4.98 -5.67 14.57
C SER A 220 5.68 -4.68 13.62
N ALA A 221 5.77 -3.38 13.92
CA ALA A 221 6.27 -2.42 12.92
C ALA A 221 7.78 -2.20 12.99
N ALA A 222 8.43 -2.18 11.82
CA ALA A 222 9.81 -1.77 11.60
C ALA A 222 10.05 -0.25 11.78
N ASP A 223 9.19 0.43 12.55
CA ASP A 223 9.27 1.85 12.84
C ASP A 223 9.19 2.08 14.36
N PRO A 224 10.35 2.20 15.05
CA PRO A 224 10.40 2.46 16.48
C PRO A 224 9.78 3.81 16.89
N GLY A 225 9.59 4.73 15.95
CA GLY A 225 9.02 6.06 16.17
C GLY A 225 7.54 6.19 15.81
N GLY A 226 6.91 5.15 15.26
CA GLY A 226 5.51 5.20 14.78
C GLY A 226 4.53 4.41 15.64
N HIS A 227 3.84 3.44 15.04
CA HIS A 227 2.79 2.70 15.75
C HIS A 227 3.29 1.97 17.01
N PRO A 228 4.42 1.21 17.01
CA PRO A 228 4.88 0.49 18.20
C PRO A 228 5.11 1.38 19.42
N SER A 229 5.50 2.65 19.23
CA SER A 229 5.70 3.62 20.31
C SER A 229 4.43 4.39 20.70
N GLY A 230 3.32 4.15 19.99
CA GLY A 230 2.05 4.85 20.19
C GLY A 230 2.06 6.28 19.68
N LEU A 231 2.94 6.60 18.73
CA LEU A 231 3.12 7.93 18.13
C LEU A 231 2.53 8.05 16.71
N ALA A 232 1.76 7.06 16.25
CA ALA A 232 1.15 7.08 14.93
C ALA A 232 -0.31 6.63 14.94
N LEU A 233 -1.07 7.12 13.96
CA LEU A 233 -2.43 6.72 13.68
C LEU A 233 -2.64 6.46 12.18
N ASP A 234 -3.41 5.42 11.89
CA ASP A 234 -3.98 5.16 10.57
C ASP A 234 -5.47 5.52 10.60
N TYR A 235 -5.90 6.42 9.72
CA TYR A 235 -7.29 6.84 9.55
C TYR A 235 -7.94 6.01 8.45
N MET A 236 -8.65 4.93 8.80
CA MET A 236 -9.13 3.95 7.82
C MET A 236 -10.34 4.45 7.03
N VAL A 237 -10.10 5.12 5.91
CA VAL A 237 -11.15 5.71 5.04
C VAL A 237 -11.61 4.76 3.93
N GLY A 238 -10.88 3.67 3.68
CA GLY A 238 -11.22 2.72 2.62
C GLY A 238 -11.17 3.37 1.25
N SER A 239 -12.25 3.27 0.48
CA SER A 239 -12.38 3.92 -0.83
C SER A 239 -12.80 5.40 -0.77
N ASN A 240 -13.05 5.96 0.42
CA ASN A 240 -13.45 7.37 0.57
C ASN A 240 -12.21 8.29 0.54
N SER A 241 -11.66 8.51 -0.65
CA SER A 241 -10.49 9.38 -0.83
C SER A 241 -10.77 10.84 -0.46
N ALA A 242 -11.99 11.33 -0.65
CA ALA A 242 -12.38 12.69 -0.28
C ALA A 242 -12.29 12.92 1.24
N LEU A 243 -12.71 11.94 2.05
CA LEU A 243 -12.49 11.97 3.50
C LEU A 243 -11.01 11.90 3.84
N GLY A 244 -10.24 11.08 3.13
CA GLY A 244 -8.79 11.02 3.27
C GLY A 244 -8.12 12.38 3.02
N ASP A 245 -8.49 13.05 1.93
CA ASP A 245 -8.02 14.39 1.57
C ASP A 245 -8.43 15.44 2.61
N ALA A 246 -9.65 15.37 3.13
CA ALA A 246 -10.12 16.27 4.19
C ALA A 246 -9.32 16.10 5.49
N ILE A 247 -9.04 14.84 5.88
CA ILE A 247 -8.21 14.53 7.04
C ILE A 247 -6.79 15.05 6.83
N VAL A 248 -6.19 14.83 5.66
CA VAL A 248 -4.84 15.34 5.33
C VAL A 248 -4.82 16.87 5.36
N ALA A 249 -5.81 17.53 4.75
CA ALA A 249 -5.91 18.99 4.74
C ALA A 249 -6.02 19.56 6.16
N TYR A 250 -6.81 18.93 7.03
CA TYR A 250 -6.91 19.32 8.43
C TYR A 250 -5.56 19.19 9.15
N HIS A 251 -4.85 18.08 8.96
CA HIS A 251 -3.52 17.90 9.55
C HIS A 251 -2.49 18.90 9.04
N VAL A 252 -2.54 19.26 7.75
CA VAL A 252 -1.66 20.29 7.18
C VAL A 252 -1.97 21.67 7.75
N ALA A 253 -3.23 22.03 7.89
CA ALA A 253 -3.65 23.32 8.45
C ALA A 253 -3.32 23.45 9.94
N HIS A 254 -3.39 22.35 10.70
CA HIS A 254 -3.17 22.31 12.15
C HIS A 254 -1.87 21.60 12.55
N TRP A 255 -0.87 21.60 11.65
CA TRP A 255 0.32 20.76 11.77
C TRP A 255 1.05 20.90 13.10
N GLU A 256 1.33 22.13 13.54
CA GLU A 256 2.03 22.39 14.80
C GLU A 256 1.15 22.12 16.02
N GLU A 257 -0.14 22.48 15.95
CA GLU A 257 -1.11 22.31 17.03
C GLU A 257 -1.33 20.83 17.36
N LEU A 258 -1.47 19.99 16.32
CA LEU A 258 -1.64 18.55 16.47
C LEU A 258 -0.31 17.82 16.74
N GLY A 259 0.82 18.52 16.59
CA GLY A 259 2.15 17.94 16.75
C GLY A 259 2.51 16.96 15.64
N VAL A 260 2.10 17.20 14.39
CA VAL A 260 2.42 16.32 13.26
C VAL A 260 3.95 16.33 13.00
N ASP A 261 4.51 15.14 12.81
CA ASP A 261 5.90 14.94 12.41
C ASP A 261 6.01 14.70 10.90
N TYR A 262 5.21 13.76 10.38
CA TYR A 262 5.02 13.52 8.96
C TYR A 262 3.69 12.84 8.71
N LEU A 263 3.24 12.84 7.45
CA LEU A 263 2.08 12.08 7.02
C LEU A 263 2.34 11.37 5.68
N ILE A 264 1.64 10.27 5.45
CA ILE A 264 1.66 9.49 4.21
C ILE A 264 0.22 9.32 3.74
N TRP A 265 -0.03 9.62 2.47
CA TRP A 265 -1.32 9.47 1.83
C TRP A 265 -1.12 9.22 0.34
N GLU A 266 -1.88 8.33 -0.28
CA GLU A 266 -1.79 8.03 -1.73
C GLU A 266 -0.35 7.80 -2.23
N GLN A 267 0.40 6.96 -1.52
CA GLN A 267 1.78 6.61 -1.87
C GLN A 267 2.77 7.80 -1.95
N ARG A 268 2.46 8.91 -1.27
CA ARG A 268 3.34 10.07 -1.14
C ARG A 268 3.47 10.47 0.33
N MET A 269 4.63 11.00 0.68
CA MET A 269 4.97 11.45 2.03
C MET A 269 5.14 12.97 2.06
N LEU A 270 4.61 13.59 3.11
CA LEU A 270 4.81 15.00 3.44
C LEU A 270 5.48 15.10 4.81
N SER A 271 6.59 15.85 4.90
CA SER A 271 7.38 15.98 6.14
C SER A 271 7.36 17.38 6.76
N SER A 272 6.61 18.31 6.16
CA SER A 272 6.39 19.65 6.71
C SER A 272 5.12 20.26 6.09
N PRO A 273 4.44 21.20 6.78
CA PRO A 273 3.16 21.73 6.31
C PRO A 273 3.26 22.50 4.99
N SER A 274 4.40 23.16 4.75
CA SER A 274 4.70 23.88 3.51
C SER A 274 5.65 23.11 2.59
N GLY A 275 5.87 21.82 2.87
CA GLY A 275 6.79 20.98 2.12
C GLY A 275 6.21 20.50 0.79
N SER A 276 7.07 19.90 -0.04
CA SER A 276 6.62 19.17 -1.22
C SER A 276 6.37 17.70 -0.89
N TRP A 277 5.34 17.13 -1.49
CA TRP A 277 5.09 15.69 -1.46
C TRP A 277 6.22 14.93 -2.15
N LYS A 278 6.67 13.84 -1.52
CA LYS A 278 7.68 12.93 -2.06
C LYS A 278 7.04 11.58 -2.37
N ALA A 279 7.16 11.12 -3.61
CA ALA A 279 6.67 9.80 -4.00
C ALA A 279 7.40 8.69 -3.22
N MET A 280 6.67 7.65 -2.83
CA MET A 280 7.23 6.44 -2.24
C MET A 280 7.35 5.32 -3.27
N ALA A 281 8.32 4.43 -3.07
CA ALA A 281 8.37 3.18 -3.81
C ALA A 281 7.10 2.35 -3.56
N ASP A 282 6.67 1.62 -4.58
CA ASP A 282 5.58 0.66 -4.46
C ASP A 282 5.96 -0.49 -3.51
N ARG A 283 5.09 -0.77 -2.55
CA ARG A 283 5.23 -1.80 -1.51
C ARG A 283 4.31 -3.01 -1.75
N GLY A 284 3.67 -3.10 -2.90
CA GLY A 284 2.97 -4.29 -3.38
C GLY A 284 1.51 -4.45 -2.95
N SER A 285 0.91 -3.44 -2.31
CA SER A 285 -0.54 -3.42 -2.04
C SER A 285 -1.06 -2.02 -1.75
N ALA A 286 -2.37 -1.80 -1.94
CA ALA A 286 -3.04 -0.53 -1.64
C ALA A 286 -2.81 -0.06 -0.19
N THR A 287 -3.03 -0.96 0.77
CA THR A 287 -2.81 -0.66 2.20
C THR A 287 -1.34 -0.38 2.50
N ALA A 288 -0.39 -1.17 1.98
CA ALA A 288 1.04 -0.89 2.19
C ALA A 288 1.48 0.45 1.57
N ASN A 289 0.80 0.87 0.50
CA ASN A 289 1.01 2.14 -0.20
C ASN A 289 0.17 3.29 0.37
N HIS A 290 -0.61 3.08 1.44
CA HIS A 290 -1.44 4.12 2.08
C HIS A 290 -2.48 4.72 1.13
N MET A 291 -3.06 3.89 0.26
CA MET A 291 -4.11 4.30 -0.68
C MET A 291 -5.51 4.30 -0.04
N ASP A 292 -5.66 3.64 1.11
CA ASP A 292 -6.94 3.42 1.80
C ASP A 292 -6.98 4.01 3.23
N HIS A 293 -5.89 4.64 3.66
CA HIS A 293 -5.81 5.40 4.90
C HIS A 293 -4.73 6.49 4.86
N PRO A 294 -5.02 7.71 5.34
CA PRO A 294 -3.99 8.62 5.79
C PRO A 294 -3.26 8.03 7.01
N HIS A 295 -1.94 7.99 6.94
CA HIS A 295 -1.09 7.64 8.06
C HIS A 295 -0.40 8.90 8.58
N VAL A 296 -0.44 9.12 9.89
CA VAL A 296 0.11 10.31 10.52
C VAL A 296 0.99 9.91 11.69
N ASN A 297 2.23 10.38 11.69
CA ASN A 297 3.14 10.33 12.82
C ASN A 297 3.12 11.66 13.56
N TYR A 298 3.24 11.59 14.88
CA TYR A 298 3.24 12.73 15.77
C TYR A 298 4.54 12.85 16.56
N ARG A 299 4.91 14.08 16.91
CA ARG A 299 6.02 14.41 17.78
C ARG A 299 5.64 14.04 19.22
N GLY A 300 6.54 13.30 19.88
CA GLY A 300 6.36 12.82 21.25
C GLY A 300 6.70 13.83 22.33
#